data_AF-A0A2E8WHE6-F1
#
_entry.id   AF-A0A2E8WHE6-F1
#
_cell.length_a   1.000
_cell.length_b   1.000
_cell.length_c   1.000
_cell.angle_alpha   90.00
_cell.angle_beta   90.00
_cell.angle_gamma   90.00
#
_symmetry.space_group_name_H-M   'P 1'
#
loop_
_entity.id
_entity.type
_entity.pdbx_description
1 polymer ?
#
loop_
_entity_poly.entity_id
_entity_poly.type
_entity_poly.pdbx_seq_one_letter_code
_entity_poly.pdbx_strand_id
1 'polypeptide(L)'
;MMVDDLILSAIYLAASFILFWIGKLAYDLTTPSYQVKEELVEKDNAALALALVGYYFGLVLAIGGVMSGDSRGLEEDLIDIAIYGPLTIVLLNVSRILNDRLILRKFKVRDELIRDQNKGTAVVVLGTYVATGLVINGAVSGIAVLDTTSTIISAVIFWALSQIGFVIASLIYDAITSYDVHDQIEKDNVAAGIAFGGALIALGNILRHAASGDLIAWTLSLQDFAIELALGLVLLPIVRFLSDKVLLPGRNLTDEIVNQEHPNIGAAYIEAFSYIGASLLIVWSL
;
A
#
# COMPACT_ATOMS: atom_id res chain seq x y z
N MET A 1 31.30 1.89 20.83
CA MET A 1 30.89 2.34 19.48
C MET A 1 30.30 1.15 18.71
N MET A 2 31.09 0.31 18.00
CA MET A 2 30.50 -0.80 17.21
C MET A 2 29.61 -1.78 18.02
N VAL A 3 29.98 -2.09 19.26
CA VAL A 3 29.17 -2.99 20.12
C VAL A 3 27.90 -2.30 20.62
N ASP A 4 27.98 -1.02 20.98
CA ASP A 4 26.84 -0.25 21.49
C ASP A 4 25.81 -0.01 20.38
N ASP A 5 26.28 0.31 19.17
CA ASP A 5 25.42 0.48 17.97
C ASP A 5 24.73 -0.84 17.59
N LEU A 6 25.42 -1.97 17.76
CA LEU A 6 24.87 -3.30 17.52
C LEU A 6 23.83 -3.69 18.58
N ILE A 7 24.04 -3.33 19.84
CA ILE A 7 23.06 -3.52 20.91
C ILE A 7 21.81 -2.68 20.65
N LEU A 8 21.96 -1.40 20.31
CA LEU A 8 20.83 -0.52 19.96
C LEU A 8 20.04 -1.06 18.78
N SER A 9 20.73 -1.45 17.69
CA SER A 9 20.10 -2.06 16.52
C SER A 9 19.33 -3.34 16.87
N ALA A 10 19.87 -4.18 17.76
CA ALA A 10 19.19 -5.39 18.21
C ALA A 10 17.94 -5.08 19.04
N ILE A 11 17.98 -4.04 19.88
CA ILE A 11 16.82 -3.59 20.67
C ILE A 11 15.71 -3.08 19.75
N TYR A 12 16.03 -2.20 18.79
CA TYR A 12 15.04 -1.70 17.84
C TYR A 12 14.46 -2.82 16.99
N LEU A 13 15.30 -3.72 16.47
CA LEU A 13 14.85 -4.87 15.70
C LEU A 13 13.90 -5.76 16.51
N ALA A 14 14.22 -6.04 17.78
CA ALA A 14 13.34 -6.80 18.67
C ALA A 14 11.99 -6.10 18.88
N ALA A 15 11.98 -4.77 19.08
CA ALA A 15 10.76 -4.00 19.20
C ALA A 15 9.91 -4.05 17.92
N SER A 16 10.53 -3.95 16.74
CA SER A 16 9.86 -4.08 15.44
C SER A 16 9.25 -5.47 15.25
N PHE A 17 9.96 -6.54 15.66
CA PHE A 17 9.43 -7.91 15.61
C PHE A 17 8.23 -8.10 16.55
N ILE A 18 8.25 -7.49 17.73
CA ILE A 18 7.12 -7.51 18.66
C ILE A 18 5.92 -6.81 18.02
N LEU A 19 6.09 -5.61 17.46
CA LEU A 19 5.02 -4.89 16.75
C LEU A 19 4.50 -5.68 15.55
N PHE A 20 5.38 -6.27 14.75
CA PHE A 20 5.00 -7.12 13.63
C PHE A 20 4.14 -8.30 14.10
N TRP A 21 4.54 -8.97 15.18
CA TRP A 21 3.79 -10.07 15.77
C TRP A 21 2.42 -9.62 16.30
N ILE A 22 2.35 -8.46 16.98
CA ILE A 22 1.08 -7.86 17.43
C ILE A 22 0.18 -7.55 16.22
N GLY A 23 0.73 -6.98 15.15
CA GLY A 23 -0.03 -6.68 13.93
C GLY A 23 -0.56 -7.95 13.27
N LYS A 24 0.23 -9.02 13.21
CA LYS A 24 -0.21 -10.34 12.77
C LYS A 24 -1.37 -10.88 13.62
N LEU A 25 -1.30 -10.74 14.94
CA LEU A 25 -2.42 -11.12 15.82
C LEU A 25 -3.66 -10.25 15.59
N ALA A 26 -3.49 -8.94 15.40
CA ALA A 26 -4.58 -8.03 15.09
C ALA A 26 -5.28 -8.42 13.78
N TYR A 27 -4.52 -8.82 12.75
CA TYR A 27 -5.08 -9.37 11.52
C TYR A 27 -5.97 -10.58 11.81
N ASP A 28 -5.42 -11.60 12.48
CA ASP A 28 -6.15 -12.84 12.81
C ASP A 28 -7.44 -12.54 13.59
N LEU A 29 -7.38 -11.63 14.58
CA LEU A 29 -8.52 -11.22 15.39
C LEU A 29 -9.59 -10.47 14.60
N THR A 30 -9.19 -9.70 13.59
CA THR A 30 -10.13 -8.95 12.73
C THR A 30 -10.56 -9.71 11.47
N THR A 31 -10.06 -10.93 11.26
CA THR A 31 -10.50 -11.89 10.22
C THR A 31 -11.02 -13.21 10.81
N PRO A 32 -11.98 -13.22 11.76
CA PRO A 32 -12.39 -14.45 12.47
C PRO A 32 -13.13 -15.47 11.58
N SER A 33 -13.43 -15.09 10.35
CA SER A 33 -14.30 -15.81 9.43
C SER A 33 -13.64 -16.99 8.70
N TYR A 34 -12.32 -17.17 8.84
CA TYR A 34 -11.53 -18.28 8.29
C TYR A 34 -10.27 -18.47 9.15
N GLN A 35 -9.67 -19.66 9.09
CA GLN A 35 -8.43 -19.97 9.81
C GLN A 35 -7.23 -19.90 8.88
N VAL A 36 -6.33 -18.93 9.12
CA VAL A 36 -5.14 -18.72 8.26
C VAL A 36 -4.30 -19.98 8.12
N LYS A 37 -4.08 -20.74 9.21
CA LYS A 37 -3.28 -21.97 9.16
C LYS A 37 -3.92 -23.04 8.26
N GLU A 38 -5.23 -23.26 8.39
CA GLU A 38 -5.97 -24.23 7.58
C GLU A 38 -5.89 -23.86 6.10
N GLU A 39 -6.18 -22.60 5.77
CA GLU A 39 -6.14 -22.10 4.40
C GLU A 39 -4.75 -22.20 3.76
N LEU A 40 -3.70 -21.85 4.51
CA LEU A 40 -2.33 -21.85 3.97
C LEU A 40 -1.68 -23.22 3.92
N VAL A 41 -1.92 -24.09 4.91
CA VAL A 41 -1.15 -25.33 5.09
C VAL A 41 -1.94 -26.56 4.64
N GLU A 42 -3.27 -26.55 4.80
CA GLU A 42 -4.10 -27.71 4.46
C GLU A 42 -4.76 -27.56 3.08
N LYS A 43 -5.12 -26.33 2.69
CA LYS A 43 -5.78 -26.03 1.40
C LYS A 43 -4.86 -25.45 0.33
N ASP A 44 -3.60 -25.18 0.67
CA ASP A 44 -2.60 -24.56 -0.22
C ASP A 44 -3.13 -23.29 -0.92
N ASN A 45 -3.93 -22.48 -0.21
CA ASN A 45 -4.61 -21.31 -0.76
C ASN A 45 -3.61 -20.18 -1.08
N ALA A 46 -3.10 -20.19 -2.32
CA ALA A 46 -2.14 -19.21 -2.81
C ALA A 46 -2.70 -17.79 -2.91
N ALA A 47 -4.02 -17.62 -3.11
CA ALA A 47 -4.65 -16.30 -3.14
C ALA A 47 -4.62 -15.67 -1.74
N LEU A 48 -5.03 -16.39 -0.71
CA LEU A 48 -4.89 -15.89 0.66
C LEU A 48 -3.41 -15.62 1.01
N ALA A 49 -2.49 -16.50 0.60
CA ALA A 49 -1.06 -16.31 0.84
C ALA A 49 -0.54 -14.98 0.25
N LEU A 50 -0.91 -14.66 -0.99
CA LEU A 50 -0.54 -13.39 -1.65
C LEU A 50 -1.12 -12.18 -0.90
N ALA A 51 -2.40 -12.21 -0.56
CA ALA A 51 -3.04 -11.12 0.19
C ALA A 51 -2.38 -10.91 1.57
N LEU A 52 -2.06 -11.99 2.27
CA LEU A 52 -1.43 -11.96 3.59
C LEU A 52 0.02 -11.45 3.53
N VAL A 53 0.79 -11.85 2.53
CA VAL A 53 2.14 -11.30 2.27
C VAL A 53 2.05 -9.79 2.04
N GLY A 54 1.04 -9.32 1.31
CA GLY A 54 0.78 -7.89 1.17
C GLY A 54 0.52 -7.17 2.49
N TYR A 55 -0.31 -7.76 3.36
CA TYR A 55 -0.52 -7.23 4.71
C TYR A 55 0.79 -7.15 5.51
N TYR A 56 1.62 -8.19 5.44
CA TYR A 56 2.93 -8.21 6.10
C TYR A 56 3.89 -7.17 5.56
N PHE A 57 3.96 -6.97 4.24
CA PHE A 57 4.73 -5.87 3.66
C PHE A 57 4.20 -4.51 4.10
N GLY A 58 2.88 -4.31 4.06
CA GLY A 58 2.25 -3.08 4.53
C GLY A 58 2.59 -2.78 5.99
N LEU A 59 2.58 -3.80 6.85
CA LEU A 59 2.93 -3.70 8.27
C LEU A 59 4.41 -3.35 8.47
N VAL A 60 5.33 -4.03 7.78
CA VAL A 60 6.77 -3.76 7.86
C VAL A 60 7.07 -2.33 7.39
N LEU A 61 6.48 -1.90 6.28
CA LEU A 61 6.65 -0.53 5.77
C LEU A 61 6.14 0.49 6.78
N ALA A 62 4.94 0.30 7.31
CA ALA A 62 4.34 1.21 8.27
C ALA A 62 5.17 1.32 9.57
N ILE A 63 5.60 0.19 10.14
CA ILE A 63 6.50 0.15 11.31
C ILE A 63 7.82 0.86 11.00
N GLY A 64 8.36 0.67 9.80
CA GLY A 64 9.57 1.34 9.34
C GLY A 64 9.47 2.87 9.39
N GLY A 65 8.27 3.44 9.26
CA GLY A 65 8.06 4.89 9.35
C GLY A 65 8.34 5.41 10.74
N VAL A 66 7.90 4.67 11.77
CA VAL A 66 8.12 5.00 13.18
C VAL A 66 9.62 4.99 13.53
N MET A 67 10.41 4.23 12.79
CA MET A 67 11.86 4.10 13.02
C MET A 67 12.72 5.01 12.14
N SER A 68 12.14 5.70 11.16
CA SER A 68 12.89 6.47 10.17
C SER A 68 13.21 7.90 10.61
N GLY A 69 12.65 8.36 11.73
CA GLY A 69 12.92 9.69 12.29
C GLY A 69 14.29 9.77 12.99
N ASP A 70 14.75 11.00 13.22
CA ASP A 70 15.99 11.23 13.97
C ASP A 70 15.85 10.70 15.40
N SER A 71 16.80 9.85 15.81
CA SER A 71 16.83 9.30 17.17
C SER A 71 17.04 10.41 18.19
N ARG A 72 16.20 10.43 19.22
CA ARG A 72 16.32 11.34 20.38
C ARG A 72 16.90 10.63 21.61
N GLY A 73 17.36 9.40 21.41
CA GLY A 73 17.85 8.49 22.44
C GLY A 73 16.91 7.30 22.61
N LEU A 74 17.46 6.19 23.13
CA LEU A 74 16.77 4.91 23.20
C LEU A 74 15.40 4.99 23.91
N GLU A 75 15.30 5.76 24.99
CA GLU A 75 14.05 5.89 25.76
C GLU A 75 12.94 6.53 24.93
N GLU A 76 13.20 7.69 24.33
CA GLU A 76 12.25 8.41 23.47
C GLU A 76 11.84 7.57 22.28
N ASP A 77 12.79 6.92 21.62
CA ASP A 77 12.52 6.07 20.46
C ASP A 77 11.63 4.87 20.84
N LEU A 78 11.84 4.25 22.01
CA LEU A 78 10.98 3.16 22.49
C LEU A 78 9.58 3.64 22.88
N ILE A 79 9.44 4.86 23.38
CA ILE A 79 8.14 5.50 23.65
C ILE A 79 7.41 5.74 22.32
N ASP A 80 8.09 6.30 21.32
CA ASP A 80 7.55 6.56 19.99
C ASP A 80 7.10 5.24 19.33
N ILE A 81 7.92 4.19 19.40
CA ILE A 81 7.56 2.83 18.95
C ILE A 81 6.31 2.31 19.68
N ALA A 82 6.22 2.48 20.99
CA ALA A 82 5.09 2.00 21.80
C ALA A 82 3.78 2.75 21.52
N ILE A 83 3.83 4.00 21.06
CA ILE A 83 2.65 4.83 20.75
C ILE A 83 2.28 4.70 19.27
N TYR A 84 3.22 4.98 18.36
CA TYR A 84 2.96 5.03 16.92
C TYR A 84 2.90 3.63 16.30
N GLY A 85 3.61 2.64 16.86
CA GLY A 85 3.52 1.25 16.44
C GLY A 85 2.09 0.71 16.43
N PRO A 86 1.36 0.72 17.57
CA PRO A 86 -0.05 0.36 17.62
C PRO A 86 -0.95 1.21 16.71
N LEU A 87 -0.68 2.51 16.59
CA LEU A 87 -1.42 3.38 15.66
C LEU A 87 -1.31 2.87 14.22
N THR A 88 -0.11 2.51 13.75
CA THR A 88 0.08 1.97 12.39
C THR A 88 -0.72 0.69 12.16
N ILE A 89 -0.78 -0.20 13.16
CA ILE A 89 -1.55 -1.45 13.10
C ILE A 89 -3.06 -1.15 12.99
N VAL A 90 -3.55 -0.20 13.77
CA VAL A 90 -4.96 0.22 13.71
C VAL A 90 -5.28 0.80 12.34
N LEU A 91 -4.49 1.75 11.85
CA LEU A 91 -4.71 2.40 10.55
C LEU A 91 -4.69 1.39 9.40
N LEU A 92 -3.75 0.44 9.39
CA LEU A 92 -3.66 -0.60 8.37
C LEU A 92 -4.88 -1.53 8.36
N ASN A 93 -5.40 -1.90 9.55
CA ASN A 93 -6.60 -2.72 9.66
C ASN A 93 -7.89 -1.97 9.29
N VAL A 94 -7.98 -0.68 9.59
CA VAL A 94 -9.09 0.16 9.14
C VAL A 94 -9.04 0.32 7.62
N SER A 95 -7.86 0.56 7.04
CA SER A 95 -7.67 0.62 5.59
C SER A 95 -8.15 -0.63 4.87
N ARG A 96 -7.90 -1.83 5.41
CA ARG A 96 -8.49 -3.07 4.86
C ARG A 96 -9.99 -2.95 4.65
N ILE A 97 -10.71 -2.53 5.69
CA ILE A 97 -12.18 -2.41 5.66
C ILE A 97 -12.62 -1.37 4.63
N LEU A 98 -11.88 -0.25 4.54
CA LEU A 98 -12.14 0.79 3.55
C LEU A 98 -11.87 0.30 2.13
N ASN A 99 -10.77 -0.40 1.90
CA ASN A 99 -10.38 -0.93 0.59
C ASN A 99 -11.42 -1.95 0.09
N ASP A 100 -11.84 -2.88 0.95
CA ASP A 100 -12.86 -3.88 0.61
C ASP A 100 -14.20 -3.21 0.22
N ARG A 101 -14.58 -2.11 0.89
CA ARG A 101 -15.88 -1.45 0.67
C ARG A 101 -15.88 -0.38 -0.41
N LEU A 102 -14.77 0.33 -0.58
CA LEU A 102 -14.71 1.53 -1.41
C LEU A 102 -13.95 1.28 -2.72
N ILE A 103 -12.83 0.54 -2.66
CA ILE A 103 -12.01 0.22 -3.83
C ILE A 103 -12.55 -1.05 -4.50
N LEU A 104 -12.62 -2.18 -3.80
CA LEU A 104 -13.09 -3.47 -4.33
C LEU A 104 -14.61 -3.68 -4.14
N ARG A 105 -15.39 -2.63 -4.40
CA ARG A 105 -16.80 -2.51 -3.99
C ARG A 105 -17.82 -3.42 -4.71
N LYS A 106 -17.48 -4.01 -5.85
CA LYS A 106 -18.44 -4.76 -6.68
C LYS A 106 -18.58 -6.24 -6.30
N PHE A 107 -17.61 -6.79 -5.57
CA PHE A 107 -17.58 -8.18 -5.13
C PHE A 107 -17.10 -8.30 -3.68
N LYS A 108 -17.19 -9.49 -3.10
CA LYS A 108 -16.77 -9.72 -1.71
C LYS A 108 -15.36 -10.30 -1.69
N VAL A 109 -14.38 -9.47 -1.30
CA VAL A 109 -12.96 -9.87 -1.20
C VAL A 109 -12.76 -11.18 -0.43
N ARG A 110 -13.50 -11.39 0.66
CA ARG A 110 -13.44 -12.66 1.41
C ARG A 110 -13.81 -13.88 0.56
N ASP A 111 -14.91 -13.80 -0.19
CA ASP A 111 -15.41 -14.93 -0.96
C ASP A 111 -14.42 -15.23 -2.10
N GLU A 112 -13.89 -14.18 -2.75
CA GLU A 112 -12.83 -14.27 -3.75
C GLU A 112 -11.55 -14.93 -3.21
N LEU A 113 -11.09 -14.53 -2.01
CA LEU A 113 -9.83 -15.06 -1.45
C LEU A 113 -9.98 -16.49 -0.91
N ILE A 114 -11.11 -16.82 -0.29
CA ILE A 114 -11.27 -18.07 0.46
C ILE A 114 -11.99 -19.15 -0.36
N ARG A 115 -13.12 -18.81 -0.99
CA ARG A 115 -13.91 -19.79 -1.74
C ARG A 115 -13.35 -19.97 -3.14
N ASP A 116 -13.11 -18.86 -3.83
CA ASP A 116 -12.77 -18.87 -5.26
C ASP A 116 -11.25 -18.94 -5.48
N GLN A 117 -10.46 -18.69 -4.42
CA GLN A 117 -8.99 -18.63 -4.45
C GLN A 117 -8.45 -17.75 -5.59
N ASN A 118 -9.13 -16.62 -5.80
CA ASN A 118 -8.88 -15.68 -6.87
C ASN A 118 -7.56 -14.93 -6.64
N LYS A 119 -6.56 -15.26 -7.46
CA LYS A 119 -5.23 -14.64 -7.41
C LYS A 119 -5.23 -13.21 -7.94
N GLY A 120 -6.13 -12.85 -8.85
CA GLY A 120 -6.30 -11.47 -9.33
C GLY A 120 -6.74 -10.54 -8.21
N THR A 121 -7.77 -10.94 -7.45
CA THR A 121 -8.19 -10.23 -6.23
C THR A 121 -7.06 -10.14 -5.22
N ALA A 122 -6.35 -11.25 -4.98
CA ALA A 122 -5.24 -11.29 -4.03
C ALA A 122 -4.10 -10.31 -4.34
N VAL A 123 -3.73 -10.18 -5.62
CA VAL A 123 -2.66 -9.24 -6.02
C VAL A 123 -3.10 -7.78 -5.84
N VAL A 124 -4.37 -7.45 -6.09
CA VAL A 124 -4.87 -6.10 -5.82
C VAL A 124 -4.89 -5.81 -4.32
N VAL A 125 -5.36 -6.77 -3.51
CA VAL A 125 -5.32 -6.67 -2.04
C VAL A 125 -3.89 -6.46 -1.56
N LEU A 126 -2.93 -7.22 -2.09
CA LEU A 126 -1.51 -7.01 -1.81
C LEU A 126 -1.08 -5.58 -2.14
N GLY A 127 -1.41 -5.09 -3.34
CA GLY A 127 -1.06 -3.74 -3.76
C GLY A 127 -1.66 -2.66 -2.85
N THR A 128 -2.91 -2.81 -2.44
CA THR A 128 -3.57 -1.85 -1.53
C THR A 128 -2.92 -1.82 -0.14
N TYR A 129 -2.47 -2.97 0.38
CA TYR A 129 -1.75 -3.02 1.66
C TYR A 129 -0.36 -2.40 1.58
N VAL A 130 0.39 -2.70 0.52
CA VAL A 130 1.69 -2.08 0.29
C VAL A 130 1.54 -0.57 0.16
N ALA A 131 0.59 -0.10 -0.66
CA ALA A 131 0.31 1.32 -0.84
C ALA A 131 -0.08 2.01 0.48
N THR A 132 -0.93 1.38 1.28
CA THR A 132 -1.33 1.88 2.60
C THR A 132 -0.14 1.91 3.56
N GLY A 133 0.68 0.86 3.59
CA GLY A 133 1.87 0.80 4.42
C GLY A 133 2.87 1.88 4.09
N LEU A 134 3.06 2.19 2.81
CA LEU A 134 3.86 3.33 2.34
C LEU A 134 3.29 4.67 2.85
N VAL A 135 1.98 4.89 2.71
CA VAL A 135 1.36 6.12 3.21
C VAL A 135 1.52 6.28 4.72
N ILE A 136 1.22 5.22 5.49
CA ILE A 136 1.36 5.25 6.94
C ILE A 136 2.81 5.51 7.31
N ASN A 137 3.76 4.87 6.62
CA ASN A 137 5.19 5.11 6.80
C ASN A 137 5.54 6.60 6.70
N GLY A 138 5.11 7.26 5.61
CA GLY A 138 5.35 8.69 5.43
C GLY A 138 4.70 9.52 6.53
N ALA A 139 3.42 9.25 6.79
CA ALA A 139 2.59 10.00 7.73
C ALA A 139 3.05 9.92 9.20
N VAL A 140 3.81 8.88 9.58
CA VAL A 140 4.38 8.72 10.94
C VAL A 140 5.89 8.94 11.01
N SER A 141 6.55 9.19 9.87
CA SER A 141 8.00 9.42 9.81
C SER A 141 8.42 10.85 10.17
N GLY A 142 7.49 11.82 10.05
CA GLY A 142 7.72 13.22 10.42
C GLY A 142 7.43 13.52 11.88
N ILE A 143 8.19 14.45 12.47
CA ILE A 143 7.99 14.87 13.87
C ILE A 143 7.14 16.14 13.84
N ALA A 144 5.93 16.11 14.42
CA ALA A 144 5.30 17.36 14.82
C ALA A 144 6.10 17.92 16.01
N VAL A 145 6.95 18.92 15.73
CA VAL A 145 8.03 19.48 16.57
C VAL A 145 7.66 19.84 18.03
N LEU A 146 6.39 19.73 18.48
CA LEU A 146 5.97 20.23 19.79
C LEU A 146 4.99 19.35 20.62
N ASP A 147 4.34 18.30 20.10
CA ASP A 147 3.40 17.46 20.89
C ASP A 147 3.00 16.15 20.17
N THR A 148 3.11 15.01 20.86
CA THR A 148 2.65 13.67 20.45
C THR A 148 1.24 13.68 19.84
N THR A 149 0.34 14.48 20.39
CA THR A 149 -1.06 14.62 19.92
C THR A 149 -1.12 15.15 18.49
N SER A 150 -0.25 16.10 18.14
CA SER A 150 -0.20 16.71 16.80
C SER A 150 0.31 15.72 15.75
N THR A 151 1.28 14.87 16.12
CA THR A 151 1.77 13.79 15.24
C THR A 151 0.67 12.75 14.98
N ILE A 152 -0.08 12.34 16.00
CA ILE A 152 -1.19 11.39 15.82
C ILE A 152 -2.27 11.99 14.91
N ILE A 153 -2.66 13.25 15.13
CA ILE A 153 -3.69 13.93 14.34
C ILE A 153 -3.26 14.07 12.87
N SER A 154 -2.03 14.51 12.61
CA SER A 154 -1.49 14.63 11.26
C SER A 154 -1.38 13.28 10.55
N ALA A 155 -0.86 12.25 11.23
CA ALA A 155 -0.79 10.91 10.69
C ALA A 155 -2.17 10.39 10.25
N VAL A 156 -3.19 10.56 11.10
CA VAL A 156 -4.58 10.15 10.80
C VAL A 156 -5.16 10.96 9.64
N ILE A 157 -4.94 12.28 9.60
CA ILE A 157 -5.48 13.14 8.52
C ILE A 157 -4.85 12.78 7.17
N PHE A 158 -3.52 12.71 7.06
CA PHE A 158 -2.86 12.39 5.79
C PHE A 158 -3.11 10.93 5.36
N TRP A 159 -3.20 10.00 6.30
CA TRP A 159 -3.66 8.65 6.02
C TRP A 159 -5.09 8.66 5.43
N ALA A 160 -6.03 9.37 6.05
CA ALA A 160 -7.42 9.42 5.59
C ALA A 160 -7.55 10.09 4.21
N LEU A 161 -6.84 11.20 3.98
CA LEU A 161 -6.76 11.85 2.68
C LEU A 161 -6.19 10.92 1.61
N SER A 162 -5.20 10.10 1.96
CA SER A 162 -4.65 9.11 1.04
C SER A 162 -5.63 7.99 0.73
N GLN A 163 -6.44 7.53 1.69
CA GLN A 163 -7.51 6.57 1.41
C GLN A 163 -8.51 7.13 0.39
N ILE A 164 -8.88 8.41 0.53
CA ILE A 164 -9.71 9.12 -0.45
C ILE A 164 -8.99 9.17 -1.81
N GLY A 165 -7.69 9.47 -1.82
CA GLY A 165 -6.84 9.45 -3.02
C GLY A 165 -6.86 8.09 -3.73
N PHE A 166 -6.74 6.98 -3.01
CA PHE A 166 -6.83 5.63 -3.59
C PHE A 166 -8.21 5.33 -4.19
N VAL A 167 -9.29 5.77 -3.54
CA VAL A 167 -10.64 5.63 -4.10
C VAL A 167 -10.76 6.44 -5.40
N ILE A 168 -10.30 7.69 -5.43
CA ILE A 168 -10.33 8.50 -6.65
C ILE A 168 -9.47 7.87 -7.75
N ALA A 169 -8.28 7.38 -7.40
CA ALA A 169 -7.39 6.68 -8.34
C ALA A 169 -8.04 5.43 -8.91
N SER A 170 -8.77 4.66 -8.10
CA SER A 170 -9.51 3.49 -8.60
C SER A 170 -10.55 3.86 -9.65
N LEU A 171 -11.28 4.97 -9.44
CA LEU A 171 -12.28 5.47 -10.38
C LEU A 171 -11.65 6.00 -11.66
N ILE A 172 -10.53 6.73 -11.54
CA ILE A 172 -9.79 7.24 -12.69
C ILE A 172 -9.20 6.07 -13.49
N TYR A 173 -8.61 5.09 -12.81
CA TYR A 173 -8.01 3.92 -13.46
C TYR A 173 -9.07 3.14 -14.27
N ASP A 174 -10.23 2.86 -13.68
CA ASP A 174 -11.36 2.22 -14.36
C ASP A 174 -11.89 3.06 -15.54
N ALA A 175 -11.87 4.39 -15.42
CA ALA A 175 -12.32 5.30 -16.48
C ALA A 175 -11.33 5.43 -17.66
N ILE A 176 -10.03 5.26 -17.43
CA ILE A 176 -9.01 5.33 -18.49
C ILE A 176 -8.78 3.96 -19.16
N THR A 177 -9.10 2.86 -18.49
CA THR A 177 -9.10 1.53 -19.08
C THR A 177 -10.31 1.36 -20.00
N SER A 178 -10.15 0.69 -21.14
CA SER A 178 -11.28 0.40 -22.04
C SER A 178 -12.09 -0.84 -21.62
N TYR A 179 -11.86 -1.34 -20.41
CA TYR A 179 -12.55 -2.49 -19.82
C TYR A 179 -12.90 -2.19 -18.37
N ASP A 180 -13.89 -2.90 -17.84
CA ASP A 180 -14.28 -2.81 -16.44
C ASP A 180 -13.31 -3.62 -15.57
N VAL A 181 -12.58 -2.91 -14.71
CA VAL A 181 -11.49 -3.50 -13.92
C VAL A 181 -12.03 -4.50 -12.90
N HIS A 182 -13.16 -4.18 -12.26
CA HIS A 182 -13.79 -5.08 -11.30
C HIS A 182 -14.28 -6.37 -11.95
N ASP A 183 -14.94 -6.27 -13.11
CA ASP A 183 -15.43 -7.44 -13.82
C ASP A 183 -14.28 -8.37 -14.26
N GLN A 184 -13.12 -7.80 -14.62
CA GLN A 184 -11.93 -8.59 -14.97
C GLN A 184 -11.36 -9.29 -13.74
N ILE A 185 -11.23 -8.57 -12.63
CA ILE A 185 -10.70 -9.13 -11.38
C ILE A 185 -11.61 -10.25 -10.86
N GLU A 186 -12.93 -10.06 -10.86
CA GLU A 186 -13.92 -11.08 -10.44
C GLU A 186 -13.89 -12.34 -11.34
N LYS A 187 -13.43 -12.23 -12.59
CA LYS A 187 -13.21 -13.36 -13.51
C LYS A 187 -11.82 -13.99 -13.41
N ASP A 188 -11.17 -13.88 -12.26
CA ASP A 188 -9.82 -14.39 -11.99
C ASP A 188 -8.72 -13.84 -12.91
N ASN A 189 -8.90 -12.66 -13.52
CA ASN A 189 -7.87 -12.07 -14.36
C ASN A 189 -6.71 -11.52 -13.51
N VAL A 190 -5.70 -12.36 -13.30
CA VAL A 190 -4.49 -12.01 -12.55
C VAL A 190 -3.73 -10.85 -13.20
N ALA A 191 -3.71 -10.75 -14.52
CA ALA A 191 -3.03 -9.67 -15.24
C ALA A 191 -3.68 -8.31 -14.93
N ALA A 192 -5.02 -8.23 -14.96
CA ALA A 192 -5.75 -7.03 -14.57
C ALA A 192 -5.47 -6.64 -13.11
N GLY A 193 -5.41 -7.64 -12.21
CA GLY A 193 -5.09 -7.42 -10.80
C GLY A 193 -3.66 -6.90 -10.56
N ILE A 194 -2.67 -7.43 -11.29
CA ILE A 194 -1.28 -6.94 -11.24
C ILE A 194 -1.19 -5.48 -11.68
N ALA A 195 -1.77 -5.15 -12.85
CA ALA A 195 -1.69 -3.79 -13.39
C ALA A 195 -2.35 -2.78 -12.45
N PHE A 196 -3.55 -3.09 -11.96
CA PHE A 196 -4.29 -2.22 -11.04
C PHE A 196 -3.60 -2.10 -9.67
N GLY A 197 -3.13 -3.21 -9.10
CA GLY A 197 -2.35 -3.21 -7.86
C GLY A 197 -1.07 -2.38 -7.97
N GLY A 198 -0.36 -2.48 -9.09
CA GLY A 198 0.84 -1.69 -9.37
C GLY A 198 0.57 -0.19 -9.43
N ALA A 199 -0.54 0.23 -10.07
CA ALA A 199 -0.97 1.63 -10.10
C ALA A 199 -1.25 2.18 -8.68
N LEU A 200 -1.89 1.39 -7.82
CA LEU A 200 -2.15 1.78 -6.42
C LEU A 200 -0.86 1.87 -5.59
N ILE A 201 0.07 0.93 -5.75
CA ILE A 201 1.41 1.00 -5.11
C ILE A 201 2.13 2.28 -5.54
N ALA A 202 2.09 2.59 -6.84
CA ALA A 202 2.75 3.77 -7.38
C ALA A 202 2.20 5.06 -6.78
N LEU A 203 0.87 5.20 -6.68
CA LEU A 203 0.27 6.33 -6.00
C LEU A 203 0.61 6.34 -4.50
N GLY A 204 0.62 5.19 -3.83
CA GLY A 204 1.01 5.08 -2.42
C GLY A 204 2.45 5.55 -2.17
N ASN A 205 3.36 5.34 -3.12
CA ASN A 205 4.73 5.85 -3.04
C ASN A 205 4.79 7.39 -3.15
N ILE A 206 3.98 8.01 -4.01
CA ILE A 206 3.88 9.48 -4.12
C ILE A 206 3.26 10.04 -2.84
N LEU A 207 2.13 9.48 -2.40
CA LEU A 207 1.43 9.95 -1.20
C LEU A 207 2.22 9.72 0.08
N ARG A 208 3.12 8.73 0.12
CA ARG A 208 4.13 8.61 1.20
C ARG A 208 4.98 9.87 1.28
N HIS A 209 5.55 10.30 0.15
CA HIS A 209 6.42 11.48 0.12
C HIS A 209 5.64 12.73 0.54
N ALA A 210 4.46 12.92 -0.06
CA ALA A 210 3.53 13.99 0.25
C ALA A 210 3.10 14.06 1.74
N ALA A 211 2.99 12.91 2.40
CA ALA A 211 2.62 12.81 3.82
C ALA A 211 3.84 12.82 4.76
N SER A 212 5.06 12.81 4.23
CA SER A 212 6.29 12.78 5.02
C SER A 212 6.81 14.18 5.33
N GLY A 213 7.66 14.29 6.35
CA GLY A 213 8.26 15.55 6.78
C GLY A 213 7.51 16.24 7.91
N ASP A 214 8.13 17.29 8.45
CA ASP A 214 7.64 17.97 9.63
C ASP A 214 6.44 18.88 9.31
N LEU A 215 5.39 18.79 10.13
CA LEU A 215 4.22 19.66 10.01
C LEU A 215 4.52 21.05 10.58
N ILE A 216 5.05 21.94 9.73
CA ILE A 216 5.30 23.34 10.09
C ILE A 216 4.00 24.16 10.08
N ALA A 217 3.18 24.00 9.04
CA ALA A 217 1.88 24.67 8.91
C ALA A 217 0.89 23.84 8.10
N TRP A 218 -0.31 23.64 8.64
CA TRP A 218 -1.38 22.87 8.00
C TRP A 218 -1.68 23.29 6.57
N THR A 219 -1.76 24.60 6.30
CA THR A 219 -2.08 25.09 4.96
C THR A 219 -1.02 24.71 3.94
N LEU A 220 0.27 24.78 4.30
CA LEU A 220 1.37 24.41 3.41
C LEU A 220 1.35 22.90 3.16
N SER A 221 1.34 22.08 4.23
CA SER A 221 1.37 20.63 4.09
C SER A 221 0.15 20.06 3.36
N LEU A 222 -1.04 20.66 3.54
CA LEU A 222 -2.23 20.27 2.77
C LEU A 222 -2.16 20.70 1.30
N GLN A 223 -1.53 21.83 0.99
CA GLN A 223 -1.30 22.28 -0.39
C GLN A 223 -0.30 21.36 -1.09
N ASP A 224 0.84 21.07 -0.45
CA ASP A 224 1.87 20.16 -0.98
C ASP A 224 1.27 18.77 -1.22
N PHE A 225 0.53 18.25 -0.23
CA PHE A 225 -0.16 16.97 -0.38
C PHE A 225 -1.17 16.95 -1.53
N ALA A 226 -1.95 18.02 -1.69
CA ALA A 226 -2.93 18.11 -2.77
C ALA A 226 -2.26 18.20 -4.16
N ILE A 227 -1.13 18.91 -4.28
CA ILE A 227 -0.36 19.03 -5.52
C ILE A 227 0.21 17.66 -5.90
N GLU A 228 0.82 16.94 -4.96
CA GLU A 228 1.38 15.61 -5.23
C GLU A 228 0.31 14.56 -5.52
N LEU A 229 -0.82 14.59 -4.82
CA LEU A 229 -1.97 13.75 -5.16
C LEU A 229 -2.43 14.04 -6.59
N ALA A 230 -2.62 15.30 -6.95
CA ALA A 230 -3.02 15.69 -8.30
C ALA A 230 -2.00 15.23 -9.36
N LEU A 231 -0.70 15.39 -9.08
CA LEU A 231 0.38 14.89 -9.93
C LEU A 231 0.28 13.38 -10.11
N GLY A 232 0.15 12.62 -9.02
CA GLY A 232 0.00 11.16 -9.05
C GLY A 232 -1.20 10.68 -9.86
N LEU A 233 -2.35 11.34 -9.72
CA LEU A 233 -3.56 11.02 -10.49
C LEU A 233 -3.41 11.32 -11.98
N VAL A 234 -2.79 12.45 -12.34
CA VAL A 234 -2.53 12.83 -13.74
C VAL A 234 -1.50 11.91 -14.40
N LEU A 235 -0.56 11.37 -13.63
CA LEU A 235 0.46 10.47 -14.14
C LEU A 235 -0.08 9.10 -14.54
N LEU A 236 -1.16 8.62 -13.95
CA LEU A 236 -1.74 7.31 -14.32
C LEU A 236 -1.98 7.18 -15.84
N PRO A 237 -2.77 8.06 -16.50
CA PRO A 237 -2.97 7.96 -17.95
C PRO A 237 -1.68 8.19 -18.74
N ILE A 238 -0.77 9.06 -18.27
CA ILE A 238 0.49 9.36 -18.96
C ILE A 238 1.40 8.13 -18.96
N VAL A 239 1.62 7.50 -17.81
CA VAL A 239 2.48 6.33 -17.68
C VAL A 239 1.91 5.16 -18.46
N ARG A 240 0.59 4.94 -18.45
CA ARG A 240 -0.04 3.91 -19.29
C ARG A 240 0.26 4.11 -20.77
N PHE A 241 0.08 5.33 -21.27
CA PHE A 241 0.40 5.69 -22.65
C PHE A 241 1.88 5.50 -22.97
N LEU A 242 2.78 5.94 -22.09
CA LEU A 242 4.22 5.78 -22.28
C LEU A 242 4.65 4.31 -22.24
N SER A 243 4.00 3.48 -21.44
CA SER A 243 4.28 2.04 -21.34
C SER A 243 4.05 1.34 -22.68
N ASP A 244 2.89 1.62 -23.32
CA ASP A 244 2.58 1.11 -24.67
C ASP A 244 3.60 1.56 -25.73
N LYS A 245 4.14 2.77 -25.61
CA LYS A 245 5.02 3.35 -26.64
C LYS A 245 6.49 3.02 -26.44
N VAL A 246 6.95 2.97 -25.20
CA VAL A 246 8.36 2.85 -24.85
C VAL A 246 8.71 1.43 -24.45
N LEU A 247 7.90 0.80 -23.61
CA LEU A 247 8.23 -0.48 -22.98
C LEU A 247 7.65 -1.69 -23.71
N LEU A 248 6.50 -1.52 -24.38
CA LEU A 248 5.88 -2.55 -25.23
C LEU A 248 5.59 -2.05 -26.65
N PRO A 249 6.61 -1.58 -27.40
CA PRO A 249 6.40 -0.99 -28.71
C PRO A 249 5.73 -1.98 -29.68
N GLY A 250 4.67 -1.50 -30.34
CA GLY A 250 3.94 -2.27 -31.36
C GLY A 250 2.82 -3.16 -30.82
N ARG A 251 2.58 -3.17 -29.51
CA ARG A 251 1.44 -3.82 -28.86
C ARG A 251 0.67 -2.82 -28.00
N ASN A 252 -0.52 -3.20 -27.56
CA ASN A 252 -1.35 -2.42 -26.65
C ASN A 252 -1.61 -3.23 -25.38
N LEU A 253 -1.36 -2.64 -24.22
CA LEU A 253 -1.51 -3.29 -22.92
C LEU A 253 -2.92 -3.84 -22.69
N THR A 254 -3.96 -3.11 -23.11
CA THR A 254 -5.33 -3.57 -22.94
C THR A 254 -5.59 -4.86 -23.72
N ASP A 255 -5.10 -4.94 -24.95
CA ASP A 255 -5.25 -6.16 -25.76
C ASP A 255 -4.54 -7.35 -25.13
N GLU A 256 -3.35 -7.14 -24.58
CA GLU A 256 -2.57 -8.19 -23.90
C GLU A 256 -3.20 -8.64 -22.58
N ILE A 257 -3.77 -7.71 -21.80
CA ILE A 257 -4.31 -7.99 -20.46
C ILE A 257 -5.71 -8.59 -20.51
N VAL A 258 -6.55 -8.22 -21.47
CA VAL A 258 -7.99 -8.56 -21.45
C VAL A 258 -8.49 -9.27 -22.71
N ASN A 259 -7.94 -8.98 -23.88
CA ASN A 259 -8.48 -9.48 -25.15
C ASN A 259 -7.82 -10.77 -25.65
N GLN A 260 -7.06 -11.46 -24.79
CA GLN A 260 -6.45 -12.76 -25.09
C GLN A 260 -7.24 -13.90 -24.42
N GLU A 261 -7.17 -15.09 -25.02
CA GLU A 261 -7.72 -16.31 -24.42
C GLU A 261 -7.08 -16.62 -23.06
N HIS A 262 -5.79 -16.27 -22.91
CA HIS A 262 -5.06 -16.30 -21.65
C HIS A 262 -4.49 -14.91 -21.36
N PRO A 263 -5.00 -14.19 -20.34
CA PRO A 263 -4.48 -12.88 -19.97
C PRO A 263 -2.96 -12.87 -19.78
N ASN A 264 -2.28 -11.94 -20.44
CA ASN A 264 -0.83 -11.88 -20.43
C ASN A 264 -0.29 -11.23 -19.15
N ILE A 265 0.03 -12.09 -18.17
CA ILE A 265 0.64 -11.70 -16.90
C ILE A 265 1.97 -10.94 -17.10
N GLY A 266 2.75 -11.28 -18.14
CA GLY A 266 4.01 -10.61 -18.44
C GLY A 266 3.82 -9.15 -18.84
N ALA A 267 2.83 -8.87 -19.68
CA ALA A 267 2.45 -7.49 -20.04
C ALA A 267 2.00 -6.69 -18.81
N ALA A 268 1.22 -7.31 -17.92
CA ALA A 268 0.81 -6.68 -16.67
C ALA A 268 1.99 -6.38 -15.72
N TYR A 269 3.01 -7.25 -15.65
CA TYR A 269 4.23 -6.93 -14.89
C TYR A 269 4.94 -5.70 -15.43
N ILE A 270 5.02 -5.55 -16.77
CA ILE A 270 5.60 -4.35 -17.38
C ILE A 270 4.77 -3.12 -17.04
N GLU A 271 3.43 -3.18 -17.12
CA GLU A 271 2.58 -2.06 -16.74
C GLU A 271 2.74 -1.68 -15.26
N ALA A 272 2.68 -2.65 -14.35
CA ALA A 272 2.88 -2.42 -12.92
C ALA A 272 4.27 -1.83 -12.62
N PHE A 273 5.32 -2.37 -13.23
CA PHE A 273 6.68 -1.82 -13.15
C PHE A 273 6.72 -0.37 -13.64
N SER A 274 6.02 -0.05 -14.73
CA SER A 274 6.03 1.29 -15.30
C SER A 274 5.46 2.32 -14.34
N TYR A 275 4.34 2.00 -13.69
CA TYR A 275 3.76 2.85 -12.65
C TYR A 275 4.71 3.03 -11.46
N ILE A 276 5.19 1.92 -10.90
CA ILE A 276 6.04 1.95 -9.70
C ILE A 276 7.38 2.63 -9.99
N GLY A 277 8.01 2.32 -11.12
CA GLY A 277 9.27 2.92 -11.55
C GLY A 277 9.13 4.42 -11.80
N ALA A 278 8.06 4.85 -12.48
CA ALA A 278 7.79 6.27 -12.68
C ALA A 278 7.60 7.00 -11.34
N SER A 279 6.80 6.45 -10.43
CA SER A 279 6.56 7.08 -9.13
C SER A 279 7.81 7.19 -8.28
N LEU A 280 8.71 6.21 -8.33
CA LEU A 280 10.02 6.28 -7.67
C LEU A 280 10.88 7.41 -8.24
N LEU A 281 11.01 7.49 -9.57
CA LEU A 281 11.79 8.54 -10.23
C LEU A 281 11.26 9.94 -9.92
N ILE A 282 9.94 10.09 -9.84
CA ILE A 282 9.30 11.36 -9.49
C ILE A 282 9.62 11.73 -8.05
N VAL A 283 9.38 10.82 -7.10
CA VAL A 283 9.64 11.08 -5.67
C VAL A 283 11.12 11.38 -5.41
N TRP A 284 12.05 10.76 -6.14
CA TRP A 284 13.48 11.08 -6.01
C TRP A 284 13.90 12.40 -6.67
N SER A 285 13.03 12.99 -7.50
CA SER A 285 13.28 14.26 -8.18
C SER A 285 12.61 15.46 -7.49
N LEU A 286 11.76 15.21 -6.49
CA LEU A 286 11.14 16.19 -5.61
C LEU A 286 12.06 16.44 -4.40
#